data_AF-A0A935W2X6-F1
#
_entry.id   AF-A0A935W2X6-F1
#
_cell.length_a   1.000
_cell.length_b   1.000
_cell.length_c   1.000
_cell.angle_alpha   90.00
_cell.angle_beta   90.00
_cell.angle_gamma   90.00
#
_symmetry.space_group_name_H-M   'P 1'
#
loop_
_entity.id
_entity.type
_entity.pdbx_description
1 polymer ?
#
loop_
_entity_poly.entity_id
_entity_poly.type
_entity_poly.pdbx_seq_one_letter_code
_entity_poly.pdbx_strand_id
1 'polypeptide(L)'
;MKRTLYTILGVDSTASRQEIAAAYQARLDDLLATPTPDPNAVALVHEAYQVLSNVKSRSTYDASLEKAASRGAKRREPEDPRSGWLKWVSLGIVLLVIAGIGWKVQSSGRPPSQPPVSVALITPQLIEKAAPAAEPEPPATATAVSPVSGTLATRSAEDLFSEVSNSIARVATTDSSGRAASQGSGVVIGNGTVVTNCHVVAKAVSITVKVGTDIHTASRLVTDEELDLCSLSVPGLAAPSVNVGSVGSLRIGQRVYAIGAPYGLDLTISEGIVSSLRTLPAGTVIQTTAPVSPGSSGGGLFDVSGNLVGIVTFQHRYGQNLNFAHPADWIGQMRTRTSQSSGVPPSSASSPPRAVAPLAPSQDSSPSSLILGAWRCLAGAADRVGKFHFGDNGVVLISWLSGHTAFGRYSIVGGSSVILDIQGRDSSLALFIQVLTPSKMVLKQADFPEWIKCDRK
;
A
#
# COMPACT_ATOMS: atom_id res chain seq x y z
N MET A 1 1.21 15.65 27.04
CA MET A 1 2.37 15.18 26.24
C MET A 1 1.89 14.15 25.25
N LYS A 2 2.31 14.20 23.98
CA LYS A 2 2.04 13.10 23.04
C LYS A 2 2.85 11.88 23.48
N ARG A 3 2.23 10.70 23.60
CA ARG A 3 2.95 9.44 23.88
C ARG A 3 3.89 9.17 22.71
N THR A 4 5.18 9.10 22.98
CA THR A 4 6.22 8.70 22.02
C THR A 4 6.37 7.17 22.03
N LEU A 5 6.95 6.59 20.99
CA LEU A 5 7.29 5.16 20.96
C LEU A 5 8.19 4.76 22.14
N TYR A 6 9.08 5.66 22.58
CA TYR A 6 9.89 5.48 23.79
C TYR A 6 9.04 5.34 25.05
N THR A 7 8.03 6.20 25.21
CA THR A 7 7.08 6.08 26.34
C THR A 7 6.15 4.88 26.24
N ILE A 8 5.89 4.37 25.03
CA ILE A 8 5.09 3.16 24.83
C ILE A 8 5.85 1.92 25.30
N LEU A 9 7.16 1.84 25.04
CA LEU A 9 8.03 0.77 25.57
C LEU A 9 8.53 1.03 27.00
N GLY A 10 8.36 2.24 27.53
CA GLY A 10 8.87 2.61 28.86
C GLY A 10 10.40 2.72 28.92
N VAL A 11 11.05 3.09 27.81
CA VAL A 11 12.51 3.24 27.73
C VAL A 11 12.91 4.67 27.37
N ASP A 12 14.13 5.07 27.74
CA ASP A 12 14.68 6.37 27.38
C ASP A 12 15.11 6.42 25.90
N SER A 13 15.16 7.64 25.35
CA SER A 13 15.67 7.91 23.99
C SER A 13 17.12 7.46 23.74
N THR A 14 17.91 7.23 24.79
CA THR A 14 19.29 6.74 24.75
C THR A 14 19.42 5.22 24.92
N ALA A 15 18.31 4.50 25.17
CA ALA A 15 18.33 3.07 25.45
C ALA A 15 19.02 2.25 24.35
N SER A 16 19.84 1.29 24.73
CA SER A 16 20.49 0.35 23.82
C SER A 16 19.48 -0.59 23.15
N ARG A 17 19.91 -1.28 22.08
CA ARG A 17 19.06 -2.28 21.41
C ARG A 17 18.65 -3.43 22.34
N GLN A 18 19.53 -3.82 23.26
CA GLN A 18 19.25 -4.87 24.24
C GLN A 18 18.20 -4.42 25.25
N GLU A 19 18.29 -3.17 25.74
CA GLU A 19 17.28 -2.60 26.65
C GLU A 19 15.92 -2.43 25.98
N ILE A 20 15.89 -2.02 24.71
CA ILE A 20 14.66 -1.94 23.90
C ILE A 20 14.01 -3.30 23.73
N ALA A 21 14.80 -4.35 23.46
CA ALA A 21 14.29 -5.71 23.32
C ALA A 21 13.76 -6.27 24.66
N ALA A 22 14.47 -6.03 25.75
CA ALA A 22 14.04 -6.43 27.09
C ALA A 22 12.75 -5.72 27.51
N ALA A 23 12.66 -4.41 27.27
CA ALA A 23 11.47 -3.62 27.59
C ALA A 23 10.26 -4.01 26.73
N TYR A 24 10.48 -4.34 25.45
CA TYR A 24 9.42 -4.87 24.58
C TYR A 24 8.84 -6.18 25.13
N GLN A 25 9.69 -7.14 25.52
CA GLN A 25 9.22 -8.41 26.07
C GLN A 25 8.47 -8.20 27.39
N ALA A 26 9.05 -7.43 28.33
CA ALA A 26 8.39 -7.13 29.60
C ALA A 26 7.03 -6.44 29.42
N ARG A 27 6.91 -5.51 28.45
CA ARG A 27 5.66 -4.82 28.16
C ARG A 27 4.63 -5.72 27.48
N LEU A 28 5.08 -6.60 26.60
CA LEU A 28 4.20 -7.56 25.94
C LEU A 28 3.66 -8.59 26.94
N ASP A 29 4.51 -9.11 27.83
CA ASP A 29 4.12 -10.04 28.88
C ASP A 29 3.09 -9.42 29.84
N ASP A 30 3.27 -8.16 30.26
CA ASP A 30 2.32 -7.42 31.10
C ASP A 30 0.94 -7.27 30.43
N LEU A 31 0.92 -6.94 29.14
CA LEU A 31 -0.33 -6.80 28.38
C LEU A 31 -1.05 -8.16 28.24
N LEU A 32 -0.30 -9.23 27.95
CA LEU A 32 -0.84 -10.57 27.76
C LEU A 32 -1.26 -11.24 29.08
N ALA A 33 -0.72 -10.81 30.21
CA ALA A 33 -1.10 -11.29 31.54
C ALA A 33 -2.48 -10.78 31.99
N THR A 34 -3.06 -9.79 31.31
CA THR A 34 -4.41 -9.30 31.61
C THR A 34 -5.48 -10.29 31.13
N PRO A 35 -6.60 -10.48 31.85
CA PRO A 35 -7.66 -11.42 31.45
C PRO A 35 -8.27 -11.14 30.07
N THR A 36 -8.23 -9.88 29.63
CA THR A 36 -8.67 -9.43 28.30
C THR A 36 -7.65 -8.42 27.76
N PRO A 37 -6.58 -8.87 27.10
CA PRO A 37 -5.54 -7.99 26.55
C PRO A 37 -6.13 -7.02 25.53
N ASP A 38 -5.86 -5.72 25.67
CA ASP A 38 -6.24 -4.71 24.69
C ASP A 38 -5.43 -4.93 23.39
N PRO A 39 -6.07 -5.33 22.28
CA PRO A 39 -5.36 -5.61 21.03
C PRO A 39 -4.66 -4.36 20.46
N ASN A 40 -5.17 -3.16 20.74
CA ASN A 40 -4.55 -1.92 20.29
C ASN A 40 -3.26 -1.62 21.07
N ALA A 41 -3.27 -1.88 22.38
CA ALA A 41 -2.09 -1.72 23.21
C ALA A 41 -0.97 -2.69 22.79
N VAL A 42 -1.32 -3.95 22.48
CA VAL A 42 -0.38 -4.95 21.97
C VAL A 42 0.21 -4.52 20.62
N ALA A 43 -0.63 -4.06 19.69
CA ALA A 43 -0.19 -3.56 18.39
C ALA A 43 0.78 -2.37 18.50
N LEU A 44 0.49 -1.40 19.39
CA LEU A 44 1.36 -0.24 19.62
C LEU A 44 2.73 -0.63 20.19
N VAL A 45 2.79 -1.64 21.06
CA VAL A 45 4.05 -2.15 21.61
C VAL A 45 4.89 -2.83 20.52
N HIS A 46 4.26 -3.60 19.62
CA HIS A 46 4.94 -4.17 18.46
C HIS A 46 5.48 -3.09 17.51
N GLU A 47 4.69 -2.07 17.19
CA GLU A 47 5.11 -0.95 16.34
C GLU A 47 6.29 -0.20 16.96
N ALA A 48 6.23 0.11 18.26
CA ALA A 48 7.30 0.79 18.96
C ALA A 48 8.61 -0.02 18.93
N TYR A 49 8.56 -1.34 19.12
CA TYR A 49 9.73 -2.20 19.01
C TYR A 49 10.30 -2.25 17.59
N GLN A 50 9.46 -2.40 16.56
CA GLN A 50 9.87 -2.43 15.15
C GLN A 50 10.62 -1.16 14.75
N VAL A 51 10.15 0.01 15.20
CA VAL A 51 10.77 1.30 14.88
C VAL A 51 12.04 1.53 15.70
N LEU A 52 12.01 1.25 17.01
CA LEU A 52 13.13 1.58 17.92
C LEU A 52 14.30 0.57 17.88
N SER A 53 14.05 -0.69 17.52
CA SER A 53 15.11 -1.72 17.43
C SER A 53 16.00 -1.57 16.18
N ASN A 54 15.51 -0.91 15.12
CA ASN A 54 16.24 -0.65 13.89
C ASN A 54 16.93 0.72 13.93
N VAL A 55 18.25 0.75 13.74
CA VAL A 55 19.08 1.98 13.83
C VAL A 55 18.60 3.09 12.88
N LYS A 56 18.19 2.74 11.65
CA LYS A 56 17.78 3.72 10.63
C LYS A 56 16.34 4.21 10.85
N SER A 57 15.43 3.32 11.25
CA SER A 57 14.06 3.70 11.59
C SER A 57 14.03 4.58 12.84
N ARG A 58 14.81 4.23 13.86
CA ARG A 58 14.97 5.02 15.09
C ARG A 58 15.52 6.41 14.80
N SER A 59 16.58 6.53 14.01
CA SER A 59 17.14 7.86 13.69
C SER A 59 16.16 8.73 12.90
N THR A 60 15.36 8.14 12.01
CA THR A 60 14.30 8.86 11.28
C THR A 60 13.19 9.32 12.23
N TYR A 61 12.81 8.46 13.17
CA TYR A 61 11.82 8.78 14.19
C TYR A 61 12.31 9.88 15.13
N ASP A 62 13.56 9.82 15.59
CA ASP A 62 14.18 10.85 16.43
C ASP A 62 14.22 12.21 15.72
N ALA A 63 14.62 12.24 14.44
CA ALA A 63 14.58 13.46 13.63
C ALA A 63 13.16 14.04 13.49
N SER A 64 12.13 13.18 13.50
CA SER A 64 10.74 13.63 13.47
C SER A 64 10.31 14.29 14.79
N LEU A 65 10.81 13.80 15.94
CA LEU A 65 10.57 14.37 17.26
C LEU A 65 11.24 15.75 17.39
N GLU A 66 12.47 15.90 16.91
CA GLU A 66 13.19 17.18 16.89
C GLU A 66 12.49 18.22 16.00
N LYS A 67 12.02 17.81 14.82
CA LYS A 67 11.24 18.68 13.93
C LYS A 67 9.89 19.09 14.54
N ALA A 68 9.26 18.21 15.31
CA ALA A 68 8.05 18.54 16.05
C ALA A 68 8.32 19.51 17.21
N ALA A 69 9.42 19.34 17.94
CA ALA A 69 9.83 20.22 19.03
C ALA A 69 10.17 21.64 18.53
N SER A 70 10.93 21.75 17.44
CA SER A 70 11.31 23.04 16.83
C SER A 70 10.11 23.82 16.27
N ARG A 71 9.11 23.14 15.68
CA ARG A 71 7.84 23.77 15.26
C ARG A 71 7.02 24.27 16.46
N GLY A 72 7.08 23.57 17.59
CA GLY A 72 6.44 24.00 18.84
C GLY A 72 7.10 25.24 19.44
N ALA A 73 8.43 25.34 19.37
CA ALA A 73 9.21 26.48 19.86
C ALA A 73 8.96 27.75 19.03
N LYS A 74 8.93 27.62 17.69
CA LYS A 74 8.71 28.74 16.76
C LYS A 74 7.33 29.42 16.89
N ARG A 75 6.37 28.72 17.50
CA ARG A 75 5.00 29.23 17.75
C ARG A 75 4.88 29.97 19.09
N ARG A 76 5.93 29.97 19.93
CA ARG A 76 5.94 30.55 21.28
C ARG A 76 6.78 31.83 21.41
N GLU A 77 7.44 32.26 20.35
CA GLU A 77 8.14 33.55 20.35
C GLU A 77 7.11 34.69 20.26
N PRO A 78 7.10 35.68 21.18
CA PRO A 78 6.24 36.84 21.04
C PRO A 78 6.75 37.66 19.84
N GLU A 79 5.88 37.88 18.84
CA GLU A 79 6.22 38.75 17.71
C GLU A 79 6.59 40.15 18.21
N ASP A 80 7.81 40.59 17.89
CA ASP A 80 8.29 41.95 18.13
C ASP A 80 7.47 42.95 17.27
N PRO A 81 6.66 43.83 17.89
CA PRO A 81 5.79 44.77 17.18
C PRO A 81 6.56 45.85 16.40
N ARG A 82 7.89 45.91 16.50
CA ARG A 82 8.72 46.92 15.83
C ARG A 82 9.39 46.44 14.52
N SER A 83 9.30 45.15 14.17
CA SER A 83 9.98 44.58 13.00
C SER A 83 9.13 44.51 11.71
N GLY A 84 7.83 44.82 11.81
CA GLY A 84 6.92 44.81 10.67
C GLY A 84 7.17 45.96 9.69
N TRP A 85 7.48 47.17 10.16
CA TRP A 85 7.51 48.36 9.32
C TRP A 85 8.73 48.43 8.37
N LEU A 86 9.90 47.93 8.79
CA LEU A 86 11.10 47.89 7.93
C LEU A 86 10.95 46.91 6.75
N LYS A 87 10.16 45.83 6.90
CA LYS A 87 9.90 44.86 5.83
C LYS A 87 9.03 45.43 4.71
N TRP A 88 8.20 46.43 5.01
CA TRP A 88 7.38 47.13 4.02
C TRP A 88 8.15 48.26 3.30
N VAL A 89 9.12 48.90 3.97
CA VAL A 89 9.98 49.93 3.37
C VAL A 89 10.92 49.35 2.31
N SER A 90 11.49 48.16 2.56
CA SER A 90 12.36 47.48 1.58
C SER A 90 11.60 46.95 0.36
N LEU A 91 10.36 46.49 0.55
CA LEU A 91 9.48 46.06 -0.55
C LEU A 91 9.02 47.26 -1.42
N GLY A 92 8.79 48.42 -0.81
CA GLY A 92 8.43 49.66 -1.52
C GLY A 92 9.55 50.24 -2.38
N ILE A 93 10.81 50.17 -1.92
CA ILE A 93 11.98 50.65 -2.68
C ILE A 93 12.26 49.75 -3.90
N VAL A 94 12.11 48.42 -3.75
CA VAL A 94 12.29 47.47 -4.86
C VAL A 94 11.20 47.62 -5.92
N LEU A 95 9.95 47.88 -5.52
CA LEU A 95 8.85 48.15 -6.46
C LEU A 95 9.01 49.47 -7.22
N LEU A 96 9.58 50.51 -6.59
CA LEU A 96 9.85 51.80 -7.25
C LEU A 96 10.98 51.72 -8.30
N VAL A 97 11.98 50.86 -8.10
CA VAL A 97 13.05 50.62 -9.09
C VAL A 97 12.52 49.84 -10.29
N ILE A 98 11.63 48.86 -10.07
CA ILE A 98 10.99 48.09 -11.16
C ILE A 98 10.00 48.97 -11.95
N ALA A 99 9.26 49.86 -11.29
CA ALA A 99 8.35 50.80 -11.94
C ALA A 99 9.09 51.91 -12.74
N GLY A 100 10.26 52.35 -12.28
CA GLY A 100 11.09 53.35 -12.99
C GLY A 100 11.70 52.83 -14.30
N ILE A 101 12.01 51.53 -14.38
CA ILE A 101 12.53 50.89 -15.59
C ILE A 101 11.39 50.62 -16.59
N GLY A 102 10.16 50.35 -16.12
CA GLY A 102 8.98 50.13 -16.95
C GLY A 102 8.41 51.38 -17.63
N TRP A 103 8.64 52.59 -17.10
CA TRP A 103 8.09 53.83 -17.68
C TRP A 103 8.79 54.24 -18.99
N LYS A 104 10.03 53.82 -19.23
CA LYS A 104 10.79 54.26 -20.42
C LYS A 104 10.46 53.50 -21.71
N VAL A 105 9.62 52.46 -21.66
CA VAL A 105 9.41 51.53 -22.80
C VAL A 105 7.99 51.59 -23.41
N GLN A 106 7.04 52.31 -22.81
CA GLN A 106 5.64 52.32 -23.30
C GLN A 106 5.10 53.74 -23.56
N SER A 107 5.76 54.53 -24.41
CA SER A 107 5.29 55.86 -24.82
C SER A 107 4.97 55.97 -26.33
N SER A 108 4.26 54.98 -26.89
CA SER A 108 3.71 55.08 -28.25
C SER A 108 2.33 54.43 -28.35
N GLY A 109 1.28 55.25 -28.32
CA GLY A 109 -0.05 54.95 -28.89
C GLY A 109 -1.13 54.41 -27.94
N ARG A 110 -2.00 55.28 -27.41
CA ARG A 110 -3.37 54.95 -26.98
C ARG A 110 -4.38 55.69 -27.88
N PRO A 111 -5.49 55.06 -28.31
CA PRO A 111 -6.71 55.77 -28.70
C PRO A 111 -7.57 56.12 -27.46
N PRO A 112 -8.52 57.08 -27.56
CA PRO A 112 -9.05 57.78 -26.40
C PRO A 112 -10.11 57.02 -25.60
N SER A 113 -10.11 57.31 -24.30
CA SER A 113 -10.95 56.82 -23.21
C SER A 113 -12.26 57.61 -23.04
N GLN A 114 -13.34 56.91 -22.67
CA GLN A 114 -14.52 57.50 -22.02
C GLN A 114 -14.24 57.78 -20.52
N PRO A 115 -14.92 58.76 -19.88
CA PRO A 115 -14.59 59.20 -18.53
C PRO A 115 -15.22 58.31 -17.43
N PRO A 116 -14.59 58.22 -16.23
CA PRO A 116 -15.12 57.45 -15.11
C PRO A 116 -16.04 58.25 -14.20
N VAL A 117 -17.03 57.56 -13.64
CA VAL A 117 -17.95 58.01 -12.59
C VAL A 117 -17.22 58.01 -11.24
N SER A 118 -17.39 59.09 -10.47
CA SER A 118 -16.83 59.27 -9.12
C SER A 118 -17.72 58.62 -8.05
N VAL A 119 -17.10 57.97 -7.06
CA VAL A 119 -17.76 57.72 -5.76
C VAL A 119 -16.79 58.08 -4.64
N ALA A 120 -17.27 58.94 -3.74
CA ALA A 120 -16.56 59.51 -2.61
C ALA A 120 -16.49 58.56 -1.41
N LEU A 121 -15.42 58.75 -0.63
CA LEU A 121 -15.13 58.10 0.65
C LEU A 121 -16.11 58.56 1.75
N ILE A 122 -16.53 57.63 2.61
CA ILE A 122 -17.12 57.94 3.92
C ILE A 122 -16.37 57.16 5.00
N THR A 123 -15.86 57.90 5.98
CA THR A 123 -15.14 57.47 7.19
C THR A 123 -16.13 57.02 8.27
N PRO A 124 -15.81 56.03 9.14
CA PRO A 124 -16.69 55.69 10.26
C PRO A 124 -16.38 56.56 11.48
N GLN A 125 -17.43 57.07 12.13
CA GLN A 125 -17.39 57.64 13.48
C GLN A 125 -18.30 56.83 14.40
N LEU A 126 -17.78 56.55 15.60
CA LEU A 126 -18.41 55.89 16.74
C LEU A 126 -19.78 56.49 17.09
N ILE A 127 -20.77 55.64 17.38
CA ILE A 127 -21.89 56.00 18.26
C ILE A 127 -22.09 54.91 19.32
N GLU A 128 -22.26 55.43 20.53
CA GLU A 128 -22.35 54.82 21.83
C GLU A 128 -23.82 54.45 22.18
N LYS A 129 -24.00 53.23 22.69
CA LYS A 129 -25.02 52.69 23.63
C LYS A 129 -26.40 53.38 23.77
N ALA A 130 -27.48 52.62 23.47
CA ALA A 130 -28.61 52.34 24.39
C ALA A 130 -29.63 51.35 23.76
N ALA A 131 -30.17 50.45 24.58
CA ALA A 131 -31.22 49.45 24.29
C ALA A 131 -32.57 49.92 24.90
N PRO A 132 -33.66 49.11 24.93
CA PRO A 132 -34.33 48.34 23.88
C PRO A 132 -35.85 48.68 23.81
N ALA A 133 -36.56 48.38 22.71
CA ALA A 133 -38.03 48.29 22.73
C ALA A 133 -38.59 47.41 21.60
N ALA A 134 -39.21 46.31 22.03
CA ALA A 134 -40.41 45.63 21.55
C ALA A 134 -40.60 45.28 20.06
N GLU A 135 -40.70 43.97 19.86
CA GLU A 135 -41.18 43.21 18.71
C GLU A 135 -42.69 43.44 18.43
N PRO A 136 -43.12 43.37 17.16
CA PRO A 136 -44.33 42.60 16.88
C PRO A 136 -44.19 41.65 15.66
N GLU A 137 -44.91 40.54 15.80
CA GLU A 137 -45.08 39.39 14.91
C GLU A 137 -45.89 39.68 13.59
N PRO A 138 -45.97 38.71 12.64
CA PRO A 138 -46.12 38.92 11.19
C PRO A 138 -47.59 38.74 10.71
N PRO A 139 -47.97 38.84 9.40
CA PRO A 139 -47.77 37.73 8.46
C PRO A 139 -47.72 38.06 6.93
N ALA A 140 -47.45 37.00 6.17
CA ALA A 140 -48.01 36.68 4.84
C ALA A 140 -47.25 37.05 3.56
N THR A 141 -46.77 35.96 2.93
CA THR A 141 -46.71 35.67 1.48
C THR A 141 -45.62 36.33 0.63
N ALA A 142 -44.55 35.59 0.37
CA ALA A 142 -43.80 35.66 -0.88
C ALA A 142 -43.26 34.26 -1.23
N THR A 143 -43.96 33.63 -2.17
CA THR A 143 -43.51 32.70 -3.21
C THR A 143 -42.33 31.79 -2.90
N ALA A 144 -42.64 30.50 -2.66
CA ALA A 144 -41.68 29.42 -2.70
C ALA A 144 -41.01 29.36 -4.08
N VAL A 145 -39.71 29.66 -4.13
CA VAL A 145 -38.85 29.29 -5.24
C VAL A 145 -38.28 27.92 -4.88
N SER A 146 -38.78 26.87 -5.52
CA SER A 146 -38.23 25.52 -5.39
C SER A 146 -36.75 25.53 -5.79
N PRO A 147 -35.82 25.04 -4.96
CA PRO A 147 -34.49 24.74 -5.44
C PRO A 147 -34.57 23.45 -6.29
N VAL A 148 -34.61 23.62 -7.62
CA VAL A 148 -34.10 22.60 -8.52
C VAL A 148 -32.59 22.61 -8.36
N SER A 149 -32.08 21.68 -7.57
CA SER A 149 -30.67 21.30 -7.58
C SER A 149 -30.57 19.86 -7.13
N GLY A 150 -30.40 18.97 -8.11
CA GLY A 150 -30.05 17.57 -7.88
C GLY A 150 -28.78 17.51 -7.05
N THR A 151 -28.93 17.29 -5.76
CA THR A 151 -27.83 16.91 -4.90
C THR A 151 -27.58 15.45 -5.18
N LEU A 152 -26.53 15.14 -5.95
CA LEU A 152 -25.94 13.80 -5.93
C LEU A 152 -25.58 13.53 -4.47
N ALA A 153 -26.45 12.84 -3.75
CA ALA A 153 -26.18 12.39 -2.40
C ALA A 153 -24.93 11.52 -2.48
N THR A 154 -23.79 12.09 -2.08
CA THR A 154 -22.53 11.35 -2.04
C THR A 154 -22.68 10.35 -0.90
N ARG A 155 -22.82 9.07 -1.23
CA ARG A 155 -22.93 7.99 -0.25
C ARG A 155 -21.80 8.10 0.79
N SER A 156 -22.15 8.04 2.07
CA SER A 156 -21.16 8.11 3.14
C SER A 156 -20.37 6.78 3.24
N ALA A 157 -19.20 6.82 3.88
CA ALA A 157 -18.42 5.61 4.15
C ALA A 157 -19.17 4.64 5.07
N GLU A 158 -19.96 5.18 6.01
CA GLU A 158 -20.81 4.43 6.93
C GLU A 158 -21.91 3.67 6.19
N ASP A 159 -22.66 4.35 5.31
CA ASP A 159 -23.73 3.72 4.53
C ASP A 159 -23.22 2.62 3.60
N LEU A 160 -22.00 2.79 3.08
CA LEU A 160 -21.34 1.78 2.26
C LEU A 160 -20.90 0.60 3.12
N PHE A 161 -20.25 0.86 4.26
CA PHE A 161 -19.81 -0.20 5.16
C PHE A 161 -20.97 -1.04 5.69
N SER A 162 -22.06 -0.39 6.13
CA SER A 162 -23.26 -1.09 6.61
C SER A 162 -23.91 -1.96 5.54
N GLU A 163 -23.84 -1.57 4.28
CA GLU A 163 -24.34 -2.37 3.17
C GLU A 163 -23.45 -3.59 2.87
N VAL A 164 -22.14 -3.39 2.72
CA VAL A 164 -21.27 -4.43 2.15
C VAL A 164 -20.52 -5.25 3.21
N SER A 165 -20.46 -4.83 4.47
CA SER A 165 -19.69 -5.52 5.52
C SER A 165 -20.12 -6.98 5.73
N ASN A 166 -21.41 -7.27 5.63
CA ASN A 166 -21.94 -8.65 5.69
C ASN A 166 -21.61 -9.50 4.45
N SER A 167 -21.00 -8.90 3.43
CA SER A 167 -20.43 -9.61 2.28
C SER A 167 -18.92 -9.80 2.39
N ILE A 168 -18.27 -9.33 3.45
CA ILE A 168 -16.83 -9.48 3.67
C ILE A 168 -16.58 -10.58 4.69
N ALA A 169 -15.70 -11.51 4.33
CA ALA A 169 -15.32 -12.63 5.15
C ALA A 169 -13.92 -12.46 5.76
N ARG A 170 -13.73 -13.04 6.94
CA ARG A 170 -12.43 -13.38 7.50
C ARG A 170 -12.07 -14.78 7.06
N VAL A 171 -10.92 -14.94 6.43
CA VAL A 171 -10.40 -16.24 5.97
C VAL A 171 -9.26 -16.65 6.87
N ALA A 172 -9.35 -17.81 7.50
CA ALA A 172 -8.29 -18.37 8.32
C ALA A 172 -7.99 -19.81 7.91
N THR A 173 -6.71 -20.17 7.95
CA THR A 173 -6.25 -21.47 7.46
C THR A 173 -5.39 -22.17 8.50
N THR A 174 -5.43 -23.50 8.50
CA THR A 174 -4.54 -24.32 9.32
C THR A 174 -3.65 -25.21 8.47
N ASP A 175 -2.46 -25.52 8.98
CA ASP A 175 -1.52 -26.47 8.37
C ASP A 175 -1.84 -27.92 8.76
N SER A 176 -1.02 -28.87 8.28
CA SER A 176 -1.16 -30.31 8.56
C SER A 176 -0.98 -30.68 10.04
N SER A 177 -0.41 -29.79 10.84
CA SER A 177 -0.27 -29.96 12.30
C SER A 177 -1.42 -29.32 13.09
N GLY A 178 -2.43 -28.78 12.40
CA GLY A 178 -3.57 -28.10 13.03
C GLY A 178 -3.25 -26.69 13.55
N ARG A 179 -2.07 -26.14 13.25
CA ARG A 179 -1.68 -24.79 13.67
C ARG A 179 -2.14 -23.77 12.65
N ALA A 180 -2.39 -22.53 13.10
CA ALA A 180 -2.70 -21.42 12.21
C ALA A 180 -1.57 -21.22 11.19
N ALA A 181 -1.91 -21.26 9.90
CA ALA A 181 -0.94 -21.19 8.80
C ALA A 181 -0.91 -19.80 8.13
N SER A 182 -2.10 -19.22 7.92
CA SER A 182 -2.29 -17.96 7.24
C SER A 182 -3.69 -17.42 7.55
N GLN A 183 -3.83 -16.09 7.45
CA GLN A 183 -5.07 -15.38 7.66
C GLN A 183 -5.17 -14.22 6.69
N GLY A 184 -6.39 -13.96 6.24
CA GLY A 184 -6.72 -12.89 5.32
C GLY A 184 -8.20 -12.55 5.37
N SER A 185 -8.64 -11.92 4.30
CA SER A 185 -10.02 -11.51 4.06
C SER A 185 -10.57 -12.23 2.83
N GLY A 186 -11.88 -12.14 2.62
CA GLY A 186 -12.54 -12.63 1.43
C GLY A 186 -13.78 -11.79 1.11
N VAL A 187 -14.30 -11.92 -0.11
CA VAL A 187 -15.51 -11.24 -0.54
C VAL A 187 -16.52 -12.26 -1.05
N VAL A 188 -17.75 -12.21 -0.54
CA VAL A 188 -18.88 -13.03 -0.99
C VAL A 188 -19.35 -12.50 -2.34
N ILE A 189 -19.24 -13.33 -3.37
CA ILE A 189 -19.58 -12.97 -4.76
C ILE A 189 -20.76 -13.76 -5.33
N GLY A 190 -21.30 -14.70 -4.56
CA GLY A 190 -22.43 -15.53 -4.95
C GLY A 190 -22.81 -16.51 -3.86
N ASN A 191 -23.80 -17.35 -4.15
CA ASN A 191 -24.36 -18.31 -3.20
C ASN A 191 -23.29 -19.29 -2.68
N GLY A 192 -22.83 -19.09 -1.45
CA GLY A 192 -21.77 -19.90 -0.84
C GLY A 192 -20.40 -19.76 -1.51
N THR A 193 -20.16 -18.70 -2.30
CA THR A 193 -18.88 -18.50 -3.01
C THR A 193 -18.17 -17.27 -2.48
N VAL A 194 -16.94 -17.46 -2.00
CA VAL A 194 -16.07 -16.39 -1.50
C VAL A 194 -14.81 -16.31 -2.35
N VAL A 195 -14.43 -15.12 -2.81
CA VAL A 195 -13.13 -14.87 -3.45
C VAL A 195 -12.14 -14.33 -2.43
N THR A 196 -10.91 -14.79 -2.51
CA THR A 196 -9.75 -14.34 -1.71
C THR A 196 -8.50 -14.38 -2.59
N ASN A 197 -7.36 -13.92 -2.09
CA ASN A 197 -6.09 -14.22 -2.73
C ASN A 197 -5.69 -15.68 -2.56
N CYS A 198 -4.97 -16.23 -3.54
CA CYS A 198 -4.47 -17.59 -3.46
C CYS A 198 -3.35 -17.75 -2.44
N HIS A 199 -2.48 -16.77 -2.28
CA HIS A 199 -1.42 -16.83 -1.26
C HIS A 199 -1.98 -16.95 0.17
N VAL A 200 -3.18 -16.42 0.43
CA VAL A 200 -3.87 -16.55 1.73
C VAL A 200 -4.17 -18.02 2.03
N VAL A 201 -4.55 -18.79 1.01
CA VAL A 201 -4.98 -20.18 1.15
C VAL A 201 -3.96 -21.20 0.64
N ALA A 202 -2.79 -20.80 0.14
CA ALA A 202 -1.85 -21.68 -0.55
C ALA A 202 -1.37 -22.88 0.29
N LYS A 203 -1.10 -22.67 1.59
CA LYS A 203 -0.59 -23.71 2.50
C LYS A 203 -1.68 -24.37 3.36
N ALA A 204 -2.94 -24.08 3.06
CA ALA A 204 -4.06 -24.52 3.87
C ALA A 204 -4.33 -26.03 3.70
N VAL A 205 -4.38 -26.75 4.83
CA VAL A 205 -4.97 -28.08 4.94
C VAL A 205 -6.45 -27.97 5.27
N SER A 206 -6.82 -27.01 6.14
CA SER A 206 -8.21 -26.62 6.34
C SER A 206 -8.38 -25.12 6.13
N ILE A 207 -9.56 -24.72 5.65
CA ILE A 207 -9.94 -23.32 5.44
C ILE A 207 -11.24 -23.07 6.21
N THR A 208 -11.25 -22.00 6.98
CA THR A 208 -12.42 -21.48 7.67
C THR A 208 -12.73 -20.08 7.18
N VAL A 209 -14.01 -19.81 7.01
CA VAL A 209 -14.55 -18.54 6.54
C VAL A 209 -15.52 -18.06 7.61
N LYS A 210 -15.30 -16.86 8.11
CA LYS A 210 -16.18 -16.20 9.08
C LYS A 210 -16.82 -14.97 8.46
N VAL A 211 -18.14 -14.89 8.48
CA VAL A 211 -18.92 -13.73 8.04
C VAL A 211 -19.85 -13.34 9.19
N GLY A 212 -19.76 -12.09 9.66
CA GLY A 212 -20.45 -11.68 10.89
C GLY A 212 -20.07 -12.57 12.07
N THR A 213 -21.06 -13.25 12.65
CA THR A 213 -20.87 -14.22 13.75
C THR A 213 -20.64 -15.66 13.29
N ASP A 214 -20.96 -15.96 12.03
CA ASP A 214 -21.06 -17.33 11.55
C ASP A 214 -19.72 -17.82 11.00
N ILE A 215 -19.36 -19.05 11.35
CA ILE A 215 -18.11 -19.69 10.94
C ILE A 215 -18.45 -20.94 10.13
N HIS A 216 -17.85 -21.04 8.94
CA HIS A 216 -18.06 -22.12 8.01
C HIS A 216 -16.72 -22.75 7.60
N THR A 217 -16.74 -24.06 7.37
CA THR A 217 -15.64 -24.72 6.66
C THR A 217 -15.75 -24.40 5.17
N ALA A 218 -14.60 -24.20 4.53
CA ALA A 218 -14.53 -23.94 3.10
C ALA A 218 -13.56 -24.87 2.40
N SER A 219 -13.76 -25.06 1.10
CA SER A 219 -12.83 -25.76 0.21
C SER A 219 -12.48 -24.87 -0.97
N ARG A 220 -11.31 -25.09 -1.59
CA ARG A 220 -10.95 -24.38 -2.83
C ARG A 220 -11.87 -24.84 -3.95
N LEU A 221 -12.46 -23.89 -4.68
CA LEU A 221 -13.32 -24.14 -5.83
C LEU A 221 -12.56 -23.92 -7.14
N VAL A 222 -12.05 -22.70 -7.35
CA VAL A 222 -11.17 -22.34 -8.48
C VAL A 222 -9.92 -21.67 -7.93
N THR A 223 -8.75 -22.03 -8.44
CA THR A 223 -7.46 -21.48 -8.01
C THR A 223 -6.69 -21.01 -9.23
N ASP A 224 -6.48 -19.71 -9.36
CA ASP A 224 -5.68 -19.09 -10.42
C ASP A 224 -4.45 -18.43 -9.77
N GLU A 225 -3.38 -19.21 -9.61
CA GLU A 225 -2.16 -18.77 -8.93
C GLU A 225 -1.46 -17.62 -9.68
N GLU A 226 -1.61 -17.56 -11.00
CA GLU A 226 -1.02 -16.50 -11.83
C GLU A 226 -1.66 -15.14 -11.54
N LEU A 227 -2.97 -15.13 -11.31
CA LEU A 227 -3.72 -13.92 -10.95
C LEU A 227 -3.73 -13.66 -9.44
N ASP A 228 -3.20 -14.60 -8.64
CA ASP A 228 -3.32 -14.64 -7.17
C ASP A 228 -4.78 -14.49 -6.71
N LEU A 229 -5.72 -15.17 -7.40
CA LEU A 229 -7.15 -15.17 -7.10
C LEU A 229 -7.68 -16.59 -6.94
N CYS A 230 -8.31 -16.84 -5.80
CA CYS A 230 -8.88 -18.11 -5.42
C CYS A 230 -10.34 -17.92 -5.02
N SER A 231 -11.24 -18.73 -5.60
CA SER A 231 -12.61 -18.87 -5.12
C SER A 231 -12.73 -20.07 -4.20
N LEU A 232 -13.54 -19.92 -3.17
CA LEU A 232 -13.83 -20.89 -2.13
C LEU A 232 -15.30 -21.27 -2.21
N SER A 233 -15.58 -22.56 -2.11
CA SER A 233 -16.90 -23.08 -1.84
C SER A 233 -17.10 -23.14 -0.33
N VAL A 234 -18.17 -22.51 0.15
CA VAL A 234 -18.50 -22.34 1.57
C VAL A 234 -19.93 -22.84 1.81
N PRO A 235 -20.12 -24.15 2.01
CA PRO A 235 -21.45 -24.72 2.21
C PRO A 235 -22.17 -24.12 3.41
N GLY A 236 -23.45 -23.79 3.22
CA GLY A 236 -24.31 -23.23 4.27
C GLY A 236 -24.06 -21.76 4.60
N LEU A 237 -23.17 -21.07 3.88
CA LEU A 237 -22.99 -19.63 4.04
C LEU A 237 -24.17 -18.87 3.40
N ALA A 238 -24.97 -18.22 4.25
CA ALA A 238 -26.06 -17.34 3.84
C ALA A 238 -25.66 -15.87 4.05
N ALA A 239 -24.96 -15.31 3.08
CA ALA A 239 -24.49 -13.92 3.10
C ALA A 239 -24.82 -13.21 1.77
N PRO A 240 -25.09 -11.89 1.79
CA PRO A 240 -25.33 -11.13 0.57
C PRO A 240 -24.08 -11.14 -0.33
N SER A 241 -24.27 -11.28 -1.63
CA SER A 241 -23.20 -11.12 -2.62
C SER A 241 -23.06 -9.67 -3.07
N VAL A 242 -21.83 -9.22 -3.31
CA VAL A 242 -21.57 -7.89 -3.87
C VAL A 242 -21.73 -7.85 -5.38
N ASN A 243 -22.03 -6.68 -5.92
CA ASN A 243 -21.95 -6.43 -7.36
C ASN A 243 -20.49 -6.30 -7.80
N VAL A 244 -20.09 -7.03 -8.83
CA VAL A 244 -18.75 -6.94 -9.41
C VAL A 244 -18.72 -5.83 -10.46
N GLY A 245 -17.92 -4.80 -10.20
CA GLY A 245 -17.63 -3.72 -11.13
C GLY A 245 -16.47 -4.05 -12.07
N SER A 246 -16.25 -3.18 -13.07
CA SER A 246 -15.14 -3.31 -14.01
C SER A 246 -14.03 -2.30 -13.71
N VAL A 247 -12.78 -2.70 -13.90
CA VAL A 247 -11.63 -1.78 -13.83
C VAL A 247 -11.67 -0.72 -14.92
N GLY A 248 -12.33 -1.00 -16.06
CA GLY A 248 -12.42 -0.07 -17.18
C GLY A 248 -13.25 1.19 -16.90
N SER A 249 -14.11 1.17 -15.88
CA SER A 249 -14.88 2.35 -15.46
C SER A 249 -14.15 3.22 -14.44
N LEU A 250 -13.05 2.72 -13.86
CA LEU A 250 -12.28 3.44 -12.85
C LEU A 250 -11.51 4.61 -13.46
N ARG A 251 -11.47 5.72 -12.73
CA ARG A 251 -10.64 6.88 -13.06
C ARG A 251 -9.60 7.13 -11.99
N ILE A 252 -8.40 7.53 -12.39
CA ILE A 252 -7.40 8.03 -11.45
C ILE A 252 -7.97 9.25 -10.71
N GLY A 253 -7.80 9.30 -9.39
CA GLY A 253 -8.42 10.29 -8.50
C GLY A 253 -9.81 9.89 -7.98
N GLN A 254 -10.43 8.82 -8.52
CA GLN A 254 -11.72 8.34 -8.03
C GLN A 254 -11.61 7.82 -6.60
N ARG A 255 -12.55 8.23 -5.74
CA ARG A 255 -12.70 7.77 -4.37
C ARG A 255 -13.05 6.29 -4.32
N VAL A 256 -12.38 5.55 -3.44
CA VAL A 256 -12.56 4.10 -3.23
C VAL A 256 -12.43 3.77 -1.75
N TYR A 257 -13.00 2.65 -1.34
CA TYR A 257 -12.94 2.15 0.02
C TYR A 257 -12.38 0.74 0.06
N ALA A 258 -11.35 0.49 0.87
CA ALA A 258 -10.88 -0.86 1.13
C ALA A 258 -11.57 -1.39 2.39
N ILE A 259 -12.12 -2.60 2.31
CA ILE A 259 -12.77 -3.27 3.43
C ILE A 259 -12.22 -4.69 3.55
N GLY A 260 -11.73 -5.01 4.74
CA GLY A 260 -11.15 -6.31 5.06
C GLY A 260 -10.97 -6.45 6.56
N ALA A 261 -10.23 -7.48 6.97
CA ALA A 261 -9.93 -7.81 8.35
C ALA A 261 -8.41 -7.76 8.60
N PRO A 262 -7.85 -6.58 8.90
CA PRO A 262 -6.45 -6.44 9.28
C PRO A 262 -6.09 -7.36 10.45
N TYR A 263 -5.00 -8.12 10.32
CA TYR A 263 -4.56 -9.16 11.26
C TYR A 263 -5.66 -10.15 11.64
N GLY A 264 -6.62 -10.31 10.72
CA GLY A 264 -7.91 -10.94 10.88
C GLY A 264 -8.60 -10.64 12.20
N LEU A 265 -8.57 -9.37 12.62
CA LEU A 265 -9.44 -8.79 13.65
C LEU A 265 -10.83 -8.48 13.05
N ASP A 266 -11.58 -7.56 13.65
CA ASP A 266 -12.84 -7.10 13.10
C ASP A 266 -12.67 -6.35 11.78
N LEU A 267 -13.76 -6.28 11.02
CA LEU A 267 -13.75 -5.61 9.72
C LEU A 267 -13.39 -4.14 9.89
N THR A 268 -12.44 -3.67 9.09
CA THR A 268 -12.00 -2.29 9.02
C THR A 268 -12.33 -1.75 7.63
N ILE A 269 -12.89 -0.54 7.59
CA ILE A 269 -13.01 0.25 6.37
C ILE A 269 -11.93 1.32 6.36
N SER A 270 -11.30 1.51 5.21
CA SER A 270 -10.39 2.62 4.97
C SER A 270 -10.72 3.32 3.66
N GLU A 271 -10.55 4.63 3.64
CA GLU A 271 -10.83 5.45 2.46
C GLU A 271 -9.54 5.82 1.74
N GLY A 272 -9.61 5.86 0.41
CA GLY A 272 -8.58 6.46 -0.41
C GLY A 272 -9.07 6.81 -1.81
N ILE A 273 -8.13 6.93 -2.73
CA ILE A 273 -8.39 7.16 -4.14
C ILE A 273 -7.68 6.10 -5.00
N VAL A 274 -8.14 5.91 -6.23
CA VAL A 274 -7.36 5.26 -7.28
C VAL A 274 -6.19 6.18 -7.62
N SER A 275 -4.98 5.81 -7.19
CA SER A 275 -3.77 6.60 -7.44
C SER A 275 -3.21 6.37 -8.84
N SER A 276 -3.37 5.15 -9.37
CA SER A 276 -2.87 4.76 -10.68
C SER A 276 -3.54 3.46 -11.14
N LEU A 277 -3.66 3.27 -12.43
CA LEU A 277 -3.98 1.99 -13.07
C LEU A 277 -2.72 1.53 -13.79
N ARG A 278 -2.12 0.44 -13.32
CA ARG A 278 -0.81 -0.03 -13.81
C ARG A 278 -0.95 -1.25 -14.68
N THR A 279 -0.52 -1.17 -15.94
CA THR A 279 -0.51 -2.32 -16.84
C THR A 279 0.68 -3.24 -16.52
N LEU A 280 0.38 -4.48 -16.16
CA LEU A 280 1.34 -5.58 -16.00
C LEU A 280 1.06 -6.65 -17.07
N PRO A 281 1.98 -7.61 -17.31
CA PRO A 281 1.75 -8.70 -18.27
C PRO A 281 0.48 -9.51 -18.00
N ALA A 282 0.10 -9.68 -16.72
CA ALA A 282 -1.12 -10.37 -16.31
C ALA A 282 -2.39 -9.50 -16.44
N GLY A 283 -2.25 -8.20 -16.73
CA GLY A 283 -3.34 -7.24 -16.88
C GLY A 283 -3.13 -5.96 -16.06
N THR A 284 -4.13 -5.08 -16.07
CA THR A 284 -4.10 -3.83 -15.30
C THR A 284 -4.33 -4.11 -13.81
N VAL A 285 -3.50 -3.58 -12.91
CA VAL A 285 -3.73 -3.60 -11.46
C VAL A 285 -4.08 -2.22 -10.94
N ILE A 286 -4.85 -2.16 -9.86
CA ILE A 286 -5.30 -0.92 -9.24
C ILE A 286 -4.31 -0.53 -8.15
N GLN A 287 -3.73 0.65 -8.24
CA GLN A 287 -2.99 1.27 -7.13
C GLN A 287 -3.93 2.20 -6.38
N THR A 288 -3.96 2.10 -5.05
CA THR A 288 -4.80 2.94 -4.19
C THR A 288 -4.01 3.53 -3.02
N THR A 289 -4.45 4.71 -2.56
CA THR A 289 -3.98 5.30 -1.30
C THR A 289 -4.73 4.77 -0.07
N ALA A 290 -5.82 4.01 -0.25
CA ALA A 290 -6.62 3.50 0.86
C ALA A 290 -5.71 2.64 1.76
N PRO A 291 -5.54 2.99 3.06
CA PRO A 291 -4.67 2.24 3.96
C PRO A 291 -5.08 0.78 4.04
N VAL A 292 -4.15 -0.13 3.81
CA VAL A 292 -4.34 -1.56 4.08
C VAL A 292 -3.24 -2.04 5.01
N SER A 293 -3.41 -3.22 5.57
CA SER A 293 -2.45 -3.84 6.49
C SER A 293 -2.46 -5.35 6.29
N PRO A 294 -1.45 -6.09 6.78
CA PRO A 294 -1.47 -7.56 6.78
C PRO A 294 -2.84 -8.07 7.25
N GLY A 295 -3.38 -9.10 6.59
CA GLY A 295 -4.75 -9.61 6.83
C GLY A 295 -5.84 -8.97 5.96
N SER A 296 -5.60 -7.79 5.38
CA SER A 296 -6.55 -7.18 4.42
C SER A 296 -6.54 -7.87 3.05
N SER A 297 -5.50 -8.67 2.75
CA SER A 297 -5.37 -9.45 1.51
C SER A 297 -6.58 -10.38 1.33
N GLY A 298 -7.18 -10.34 0.15
CA GLY A 298 -8.43 -11.00 -0.21
C GLY A 298 -9.69 -10.16 0.09
N GLY A 299 -9.55 -9.01 0.75
CA GLY A 299 -10.64 -8.08 1.04
C GLY A 299 -11.06 -7.28 -0.19
N GLY A 300 -12.18 -6.57 -0.09
CA GLY A 300 -12.75 -5.84 -1.22
C GLY A 300 -12.27 -4.40 -1.31
N LEU A 301 -12.05 -3.92 -2.53
CA LEU A 301 -11.92 -2.51 -2.87
C LEU A 301 -13.21 -2.09 -3.59
N PHE A 302 -13.91 -1.10 -3.05
CA PHE A 302 -15.24 -0.67 -3.49
C PHE A 302 -15.23 0.75 -4.06
N ASP A 303 -16.03 1.00 -5.09
CA ASP A 303 -16.35 2.36 -5.52
C ASP A 303 -17.39 3.00 -4.59
N VAL A 304 -17.70 4.29 -4.80
CA VAL A 304 -18.68 5.04 -3.99
C VAL A 304 -20.11 4.52 -4.10
N SER A 305 -20.39 3.67 -5.09
CA SER A 305 -21.71 3.05 -5.30
C SER A 305 -21.82 1.69 -4.62
N GLY A 306 -20.76 1.18 -3.99
CA GLY A 306 -20.72 -0.14 -3.35
C GLY A 306 -20.38 -1.28 -4.31
N ASN A 307 -19.96 -1.00 -5.55
CA ASN A 307 -19.51 -2.05 -6.46
C ASN A 307 -18.08 -2.46 -6.12
N LEU A 308 -17.84 -3.77 -6.08
CA LEU A 308 -16.51 -4.34 -5.93
C LEU A 308 -15.70 -4.08 -7.20
N VAL A 309 -14.68 -3.23 -7.11
CA VAL A 309 -13.80 -2.89 -8.24
C VAL A 309 -12.45 -3.58 -8.17
N GLY A 310 -12.05 -4.07 -6.99
CA GLY A 310 -10.84 -4.90 -6.86
C GLY A 310 -10.80 -5.78 -5.62
N ILE A 311 -9.84 -6.71 -5.61
CA ILE A 311 -9.47 -7.56 -4.48
C ILE A 311 -8.11 -7.09 -3.95
N VAL A 312 -8.09 -6.59 -2.71
CA VAL A 312 -6.87 -6.11 -2.03
C VAL A 312 -5.86 -7.25 -1.94
N THR A 313 -4.60 -7.02 -2.32
CA THR A 313 -3.59 -8.10 -2.35
C THR A 313 -2.34 -7.79 -1.54
N PHE A 314 -1.53 -6.81 -1.94
CA PHE A 314 -0.24 -6.51 -1.32
C PHE A 314 -0.07 -5.01 -1.07
N GLN A 315 0.72 -4.72 -0.05
CA GLN A 315 1.14 -3.39 0.35
C GLN A 315 2.65 -3.26 0.17
N HIS A 316 3.09 -2.11 -0.35
CA HIS A 316 4.51 -1.82 -0.41
C HIS A 316 5.02 -1.32 0.95
N ARG A 317 5.99 -2.03 1.56
CA ARG A 317 6.46 -1.73 2.92
C ARG A 317 7.30 -0.45 3.06
N TYR A 318 7.74 0.15 1.95
CA TYR A 318 8.64 1.32 1.96
C TYR A 318 8.04 2.60 1.35
N GLY A 319 6.78 2.54 0.89
CA GLY A 319 6.03 3.69 0.42
C GLY A 319 4.76 3.88 1.24
N GLN A 320 4.62 5.02 1.91
CA GLN A 320 3.36 5.39 2.56
C GLN A 320 2.25 5.46 1.50
N ASN A 321 1.10 4.83 1.77
CA ASN A 321 -0.08 4.83 0.89
C ASN A 321 0.16 4.24 -0.51
N LEU A 322 1.04 3.24 -0.65
CA LEU A 322 1.24 2.48 -1.88
C LEU A 322 0.67 1.07 -1.75
N ASN A 323 -0.63 0.94 -2.04
CA ASN A 323 -1.39 -0.30 -1.89
C ASN A 323 -1.96 -0.76 -3.22
N PHE A 324 -2.17 -2.07 -3.38
CA PHE A 324 -2.58 -2.66 -4.65
C PHE A 324 -3.77 -3.59 -4.51
N ALA A 325 -4.60 -3.61 -5.55
CA ALA A 325 -5.70 -4.54 -5.71
C ALA A 325 -5.71 -5.14 -7.13
N HIS A 326 -6.02 -6.44 -7.21
CA HIS A 326 -6.37 -7.08 -8.48
C HIS A 326 -7.75 -6.60 -8.92
N PRO A 327 -8.00 -6.34 -10.21
CA PRO A 327 -9.34 -6.04 -10.71
C PRO A 327 -10.37 -7.10 -10.33
N ALA A 328 -11.56 -6.65 -9.95
CA ALA A 328 -12.64 -7.58 -9.62
C ALA A 328 -13.19 -8.31 -10.85
N ASP A 329 -13.09 -7.71 -12.05
CA ASP A 329 -13.51 -8.36 -13.30
C ASP A 329 -12.60 -9.53 -13.74
N TRP A 330 -11.43 -9.71 -13.09
CA TRP A 330 -10.63 -10.93 -13.24
C TRP A 330 -11.32 -12.16 -12.65
N ILE A 331 -12.28 -12.00 -11.74
CA ILE A 331 -13.06 -13.10 -11.15
C ILE A 331 -13.74 -13.93 -12.26
N GLY A 332 -14.31 -13.27 -13.27
CA GLY A 332 -14.93 -13.95 -14.41
C GLY A 332 -13.94 -14.64 -15.36
N GLN A 333 -12.65 -14.38 -15.21
CA GLN A 333 -11.56 -14.92 -16.03
C GLN A 333 -10.81 -16.04 -15.33
N MET A 334 -11.06 -16.24 -14.03
CA MET A 334 -10.41 -17.28 -13.24
C MET A 334 -10.64 -18.64 -13.89
N ARG A 335 -9.55 -19.38 -14.06
CA ARG A 335 -9.56 -20.79 -14.42
C ARG A 335 -8.64 -21.51 -13.45
N THR A 336 -8.90 -22.79 -13.19
CA THR A 336 -7.96 -23.57 -12.37
C THR A 336 -6.65 -23.70 -13.14
N ARG A 337 -5.69 -22.83 -12.81
CA ARG A 337 -4.33 -22.85 -13.32
C ARG A 337 -3.45 -23.35 -12.20
N THR A 338 -3.33 -24.66 -12.11
CA THR A 338 -2.23 -25.25 -11.37
C THR A 338 -0.99 -24.95 -12.19
N SER A 339 0.01 -24.31 -11.57
CA SER A 339 1.37 -24.27 -12.10
C SER A 339 1.79 -25.73 -12.39
N GLN A 340 1.64 -26.20 -13.63
CA GLN A 340 1.85 -27.61 -13.98
C GLN A 340 3.32 -27.96 -13.72
N SER A 341 3.52 -28.86 -12.75
CA SER A 341 4.60 -29.84 -12.80
C SER A 341 4.47 -30.60 -14.12
N SER A 342 5.54 -30.58 -14.92
CA SER A 342 5.67 -31.24 -16.21
C SER A 342 5.31 -32.73 -16.15
N GLY A 343 4.07 -33.07 -16.53
CA GLY A 343 3.65 -34.43 -16.82
C GLY A 343 3.90 -34.76 -18.28
N VAL A 344 4.96 -35.52 -18.57
CA VAL A 344 5.24 -36.08 -19.89
C VAL A 344 4.20 -37.17 -20.22
N PRO A 345 3.48 -37.11 -21.36
CA PRO A 345 2.67 -38.24 -21.83
C PRO A 345 3.57 -39.36 -22.41
N PRO A 346 3.18 -40.64 -22.31
CA PRO A 346 4.03 -41.76 -22.68
C PRO A 346 4.25 -41.83 -24.20
N SER A 347 5.51 -42.05 -24.55
CA SER A 347 6.05 -42.26 -25.89
C SER A 347 5.42 -43.46 -26.59
N SER A 348 5.02 -43.27 -27.85
CA SER A 348 4.88 -44.34 -28.84
C SER A 348 5.95 -44.17 -29.93
N ALA A 349 6.78 -45.21 -30.06
CA ALA A 349 7.83 -45.46 -31.05
C ALA A 349 7.35 -45.25 -32.51
N SER A 350 8.15 -45.11 -33.58
CA SER A 350 9.54 -45.49 -33.88
C SER A 350 9.95 -44.86 -35.22
N SER A 351 11.20 -44.41 -35.39
CA SER A 351 11.99 -44.52 -36.64
C SER A 351 13.49 -44.22 -36.36
N PRO A 352 14.45 -45.01 -36.89
CA PRO A 352 15.90 -44.84 -36.68
C PRO A 352 16.55 -43.86 -37.70
N PRO A 353 17.85 -43.49 -37.51
CA PRO A 353 18.26 -42.09 -37.59
C PRO A 353 18.88 -41.68 -38.93
N ARG A 354 18.75 -40.39 -39.28
CA ARG A 354 19.69 -39.73 -40.18
C ARG A 354 20.56 -38.78 -39.35
N ALA A 355 21.85 -39.07 -39.32
CA ALA A 355 22.87 -38.26 -38.66
C ALA A 355 22.85 -36.84 -39.23
N VAL A 356 22.56 -35.87 -38.37
CA VAL A 356 22.85 -34.46 -38.59
C VAL A 356 23.53 -33.95 -37.31
N ALA A 357 24.57 -33.15 -37.56
CA ALA A 357 25.52 -32.49 -36.67
C ALA A 357 25.07 -32.18 -35.23
N PRO A 358 26.01 -32.06 -34.27
CA PRO A 358 25.70 -31.67 -32.90
C PRO A 358 25.01 -30.29 -32.90
N LEU A 359 23.69 -30.31 -32.83
CA LEU A 359 22.90 -29.14 -32.47
C LEU A 359 23.20 -28.86 -31.00
N ALA A 360 23.61 -27.62 -30.76
CA ALA A 360 23.84 -27.03 -29.47
C ALA A 360 22.74 -27.42 -28.48
N PRO A 361 23.06 -27.57 -27.18
CA PRO A 361 22.08 -27.88 -26.16
C PRO A 361 20.94 -26.87 -26.26
N SER A 362 19.75 -27.37 -26.57
CA SER A 362 18.49 -26.66 -26.43
C SER A 362 18.36 -26.32 -24.96
N GLN A 363 18.87 -25.15 -24.59
CA GLN A 363 18.65 -24.60 -23.27
C GLN A 363 17.18 -24.26 -23.19
N ASP A 364 16.46 -24.95 -22.30
CA ASP A 364 15.23 -24.43 -21.73
C ASP A 364 15.45 -22.94 -21.45
N SER A 365 14.78 -22.07 -22.20
CA SER A 365 14.84 -20.62 -22.04
C SER A 365 13.88 -20.16 -20.94
N SER A 366 13.71 -20.99 -19.91
CA SER A 366 13.01 -20.58 -18.70
C SER A 366 13.93 -19.68 -17.88
N PRO A 367 13.43 -18.57 -17.30
CA PRO A 367 14.20 -17.76 -16.39
C PRO A 367 14.82 -18.57 -15.24
N SER A 368 14.17 -19.66 -14.82
CA SER A 368 14.67 -20.56 -13.78
C SER A 368 15.94 -21.28 -14.19
N SER A 369 15.97 -21.90 -15.37
CA SER A 369 17.16 -22.61 -15.90
C SER A 369 18.30 -21.65 -16.22
N LEU A 370 17.99 -20.42 -16.65
CA LEU A 370 18.99 -19.40 -16.94
C LEU A 370 19.71 -18.91 -15.68
N ILE A 371 19.04 -18.81 -14.54
CA ILE A 371 19.63 -18.33 -13.27
C ILE A 371 20.47 -19.41 -12.56
N LEU A 372 20.31 -20.70 -12.88
CA LEU A 372 21.04 -21.78 -12.20
C LEU A 372 22.57 -21.64 -12.32
N GLY A 373 23.26 -22.03 -11.25
CA GLY A 373 24.72 -22.09 -11.19
C GLY A 373 25.36 -20.91 -10.47
N ALA A 374 26.66 -20.74 -10.69
CA ALA A 374 27.47 -19.74 -10.00
C ALA A 374 27.54 -18.42 -10.77
N TRP A 375 27.36 -17.32 -10.03
CA TRP A 375 27.37 -15.95 -10.52
C TRP A 375 28.31 -15.12 -9.67
N ARG A 376 28.99 -14.17 -10.29
CA ARG A 376 29.71 -13.10 -9.60
C ARG A 376 28.90 -11.82 -9.73
N CYS A 377 28.32 -11.37 -8.63
CA CYS A 377 27.44 -10.22 -8.58
C CYS A 377 28.12 -8.99 -7.94
N LEU A 378 27.83 -7.82 -8.50
CA LEU A 378 28.28 -6.51 -8.07
C LEU A 378 27.05 -5.67 -7.73
N ALA A 379 26.93 -5.20 -6.49
CA ALA A 379 25.80 -4.39 -6.03
C ALA A 379 26.24 -2.99 -5.55
N GLY A 380 25.73 -1.94 -6.19
CA GLY A 380 25.82 -0.55 -5.72
C GLY A 380 27.13 0.21 -5.97
N ALA A 381 27.19 1.47 -5.49
CA ALA A 381 28.32 2.40 -5.61
C ALA A 381 29.48 2.12 -4.63
N ALA A 382 29.26 1.23 -3.66
CA ALA A 382 30.31 0.68 -2.80
C ALA A 382 30.49 -0.79 -3.18
N ASP A 383 31.66 -1.15 -3.74
CA ASP A 383 32.06 -2.44 -4.34
C ASP A 383 31.72 -3.71 -3.51
N ARG A 384 30.44 -3.99 -3.28
CA ARG A 384 29.96 -5.22 -2.63
C ARG A 384 29.90 -6.31 -3.67
N VAL A 385 31.05 -6.93 -3.89
CA VAL A 385 31.19 -8.10 -4.75
C VAL A 385 30.88 -9.35 -3.94
N GLY A 386 29.97 -10.18 -4.46
CA GLY A 386 29.61 -11.46 -3.87
C GLY A 386 29.49 -12.55 -4.93
N LYS A 387 29.75 -13.79 -4.54
CA LYS A 387 29.45 -14.97 -5.36
C LYS A 387 28.07 -15.48 -4.95
N PHE A 388 27.20 -15.70 -5.92
CA PHE A 388 25.85 -16.22 -5.73
C PHE A 388 25.77 -17.56 -6.44
N HIS A 389 25.33 -18.61 -5.75
CA HIS A 389 25.14 -19.92 -6.33
C HIS A 389 23.68 -20.32 -6.21
N PHE A 390 22.98 -20.40 -7.33
CA PHE A 390 21.56 -20.76 -7.41
C PHE A 390 21.44 -22.24 -7.74
N GLY A 391 20.91 -23.02 -6.80
CA GLY A 391 20.60 -24.43 -6.98
C GLY A 391 19.25 -24.65 -7.64
N ASP A 392 19.09 -25.76 -8.35
CA ASP A 392 17.84 -26.22 -8.96
C ASP A 392 16.73 -26.50 -7.93
N ASN A 393 17.10 -26.78 -6.69
CA ASN A 393 16.20 -26.96 -5.55
C ASN A 393 15.63 -25.65 -4.94
N GLY A 394 15.88 -24.49 -5.57
CA GLY A 394 15.42 -23.19 -5.08
C GLY A 394 16.22 -22.64 -3.89
N VAL A 395 17.42 -23.14 -3.66
CA VAL A 395 18.34 -22.63 -2.63
C VAL A 395 19.38 -21.71 -3.27
N VAL A 396 19.69 -20.60 -2.60
CA VAL A 396 20.77 -19.69 -2.99
C VAL A 396 21.82 -19.61 -1.89
N LEU A 397 23.09 -19.79 -2.26
CA LEU A 397 24.23 -19.54 -1.40
C LEU A 397 24.93 -18.25 -1.83
N ILE A 398 25.19 -17.36 -0.89
CA ILE A 398 25.81 -16.06 -1.12
C ILE A 398 27.12 -16.00 -0.33
N SER A 399 28.23 -15.74 -1.00
CA SER A 399 29.54 -15.56 -0.37
C SER A 399 30.09 -14.19 -0.71
N TRP A 400 30.17 -13.31 0.29
CA TRP A 400 30.72 -11.96 0.12
C TRP A 400 32.24 -11.98 0.18
N LEU A 401 32.91 -11.07 -0.54
CA LEU A 401 34.37 -10.94 -0.45
C LEU A 401 34.87 -10.56 0.95
N SER A 402 34.00 -10.02 1.82
CA SER A 402 34.28 -9.73 3.23
C SER A 402 34.34 -11.00 4.12
N GLY A 403 34.28 -12.20 3.55
CA GLY A 403 34.37 -13.48 4.26
C GLY A 403 33.05 -14.00 4.84
N HIS A 404 31.97 -13.22 4.77
CA HIS A 404 30.67 -13.63 5.29
C HIS A 404 29.90 -14.45 4.25
N THR A 405 29.32 -15.56 4.67
CA THR A 405 28.40 -16.36 3.86
C THR A 405 26.98 -16.23 4.39
N ALA A 406 26.02 -16.22 3.48
CA ALA A 406 24.60 -16.25 3.77
C ALA A 406 23.94 -17.31 2.89
N PHE A 407 22.90 -17.95 3.40
CA PHE A 407 22.11 -18.90 2.64
C PHE A 407 20.66 -18.47 2.64
N GLY A 408 19.91 -18.88 1.64
CA GLY A 408 18.53 -18.49 1.50
C GLY A 408 17.78 -19.36 0.52
N ARG A 409 16.49 -19.06 0.36
CA ARG A 409 15.68 -19.58 -0.73
C ARG A 409 15.54 -18.51 -1.80
N TYR A 410 15.35 -18.94 -3.04
CA TYR A 410 14.93 -18.05 -4.09
C TYR A 410 13.74 -18.63 -4.85
N SER A 411 12.90 -17.76 -5.36
CA SER A 411 11.84 -18.11 -6.29
C SER A 411 11.79 -17.07 -7.40
N ILE A 412 11.40 -17.51 -8.60
CA ILE A 412 11.12 -16.62 -9.71
C ILE A 412 9.61 -16.45 -9.80
N VAL A 413 9.15 -15.23 -9.72
CA VAL A 413 7.73 -14.88 -9.79
C VAL A 413 7.46 -14.20 -11.13
N GLY A 414 6.53 -14.75 -11.90
CA GLY A 414 6.11 -14.19 -13.19
C GLY A 414 7.25 -14.06 -14.22
N GLY A 415 8.28 -14.90 -14.14
CA GLY A 415 9.43 -14.95 -15.08
C GLY A 415 10.32 -13.69 -15.13
N SER A 416 9.99 -12.66 -14.35
CA SER A 416 10.58 -11.32 -14.47
C SER A 416 11.03 -10.76 -13.11
N SER A 417 10.82 -11.49 -12.03
CA SER A 417 11.23 -11.10 -10.68
C SER A 417 11.83 -12.28 -9.93
N VAL A 418 12.91 -12.04 -9.19
CA VAL A 418 13.51 -12.98 -8.24
C VAL A 418 13.20 -12.51 -6.83
N ILE A 419 12.58 -13.36 -6.04
CA ILE A 419 12.43 -13.16 -4.60
C ILE A 419 13.53 -13.94 -3.90
N LEU A 420 14.32 -13.28 -3.08
CA LEU A 420 15.39 -13.87 -2.28
C LEU A 420 15.01 -13.84 -0.80
N ASP A 421 14.82 -14.99 -0.20
CA ASP A 421 14.59 -15.13 1.24
C ASP A 421 15.89 -15.57 1.92
N ILE A 422 16.66 -14.59 2.42
CA ILE A 422 17.98 -14.83 3.00
C ILE A 422 17.81 -15.13 4.50
N GLN A 423 18.29 -16.27 4.94
CA GLN A 423 18.18 -16.68 6.33
C GLN A 423 18.93 -15.69 7.25
N GLY A 424 18.30 -15.31 8.36
CA GLY A 424 18.80 -14.28 9.27
C GLY A 424 18.45 -12.83 8.85
N ARG A 425 17.67 -12.64 7.78
CA ARG A 425 16.94 -11.40 7.53
C ARG A 425 15.46 -11.60 7.83
N ASP A 426 14.83 -10.58 8.41
CA ASP A 426 13.40 -10.60 8.76
C ASP A 426 12.48 -10.41 7.54
N SER A 427 13.02 -10.34 6.33
CA SER A 427 12.25 -10.07 5.11
C SER A 427 12.94 -10.57 3.85
N SER A 428 12.12 -11.06 2.91
CA SER A 428 12.54 -11.45 1.58
C SER A 428 12.77 -10.21 0.68
N LEU A 429 13.79 -10.28 -0.18
CA LEU A 429 14.20 -9.24 -1.10
C LEU A 429 13.64 -9.53 -2.49
N ALA A 430 12.73 -8.68 -2.98
CA ALA A 430 12.21 -8.76 -4.35
C ALA A 430 13.07 -7.94 -5.31
N LEU A 431 13.55 -8.58 -6.37
CA LEU A 431 14.42 -7.99 -7.39
C LEU A 431 13.84 -8.24 -8.78
N PHE A 432 13.71 -7.20 -9.59
CA PHE A 432 13.26 -7.31 -10.97
C PHE A 432 14.40 -7.73 -11.89
N ILE A 433 14.15 -8.72 -12.73
CA ILE A 433 15.05 -9.18 -13.78
C ILE A 433 14.96 -8.17 -14.93
N GLN A 434 16.02 -7.41 -15.15
CA GLN A 434 16.13 -6.46 -16.27
C GLN A 434 16.82 -7.10 -17.48
N VAL A 435 17.80 -7.96 -17.21
CA VAL A 435 18.51 -8.74 -18.23
C VAL A 435 18.75 -10.14 -17.66
N LEU A 436 18.48 -11.17 -18.45
CA LEU A 436 18.81 -12.54 -18.10
C LEU A 436 19.18 -13.32 -19.36
N THR A 437 20.46 -13.69 -19.45
CA THR A 437 21.03 -14.50 -20.54
C THR A 437 21.87 -15.63 -19.93
N PRO A 438 22.32 -16.61 -20.74
CA PRO A 438 23.17 -17.68 -20.22
C PRO A 438 24.49 -17.22 -19.59
N SER A 439 24.94 -15.98 -19.79
CA SER A 439 26.20 -15.44 -19.27
C SER A 439 26.05 -14.20 -18.40
N LYS A 440 24.89 -13.53 -18.40
CA LYS A 440 24.70 -12.23 -17.76
C LYS A 440 23.32 -12.11 -17.13
N MET A 441 23.27 -11.64 -15.89
CA MET A 441 22.05 -11.34 -15.16
C MET A 441 22.13 -9.95 -14.56
N VAL A 442 21.09 -9.14 -14.76
CA VAL A 442 20.99 -7.81 -14.19
C VAL A 442 19.69 -7.72 -13.42
N LEU A 443 19.81 -7.52 -12.11
CA LEU A 443 18.69 -7.41 -11.19
C LEU A 443 18.57 -5.97 -10.69
N LYS A 444 17.34 -5.49 -10.55
CA LYS A 444 17.05 -4.12 -10.07
C LYS A 444 15.98 -4.17 -8.99
N GLN A 445 16.24 -3.50 -7.88
CA GLN A 445 15.20 -3.29 -6.86
C GLN A 445 14.37 -2.07 -7.28
N ALA A 446 13.02 -2.15 -7.19
CA ALA A 446 12.12 -1.11 -7.71
C ALA A 446 12.47 0.32 -7.25
N ASP A 447 12.97 0.46 -6.02
CA ASP A 447 13.15 1.75 -5.37
C ASP A 447 14.62 2.17 -5.20
N PHE A 448 15.58 1.45 -5.80
CA PHE A 448 16.98 1.84 -5.78
C PHE A 448 17.51 2.12 -7.20
N PRO A 449 18.31 3.19 -7.40
CA PRO A 449 18.96 3.45 -8.68
C PRO A 449 20.07 2.43 -8.99
N GLU A 450 20.45 1.62 -7.99
CA GLU A 450 21.57 0.70 -8.05
C GLU A 450 21.17 -0.65 -8.68
N TRP A 451 21.99 -1.10 -9.61
CA TRP A 451 21.82 -2.36 -10.32
C TRP A 451 22.68 -3.42 -9.64
N ILE A 452 22.16 -4.63 -9.51
CA ILE A 452 22.96 -5.80 -9.19
C ILE A 452 23.32 -6.45 -10.52
N LYS A 453 24.58 -6.31 -10.92
CA LYS A 453 25.09 -6.89 -12.18
C LYS A 453 25.83 -8.18 -11.84
N CYS A 454 25.42 -9.27 -12.47
CA CYS A 454 25.95 -10.59 -12.25
C CYS A 454 26.49 -11.17 -13.56
N ASP A 455 27.72 -11.64 -13.54
CA ASP A 455 28.32 -12.39 -14.65
C ASP A 455 28.44 -13.86 -14.24
N ARG A 456 28.13 -14.78 -15.16
CA ARG A 456 28.24 -16.22 -14.90
C ARG A 456 29.70 -16.63 -14.75
N LYS A 457 29.95 -17.55 -13.82
CA LYS A 457 31.30 -17.92 -13.38
C LYS A 457 31.84 -19.19 -14.04
#